data_AF-A0A1T4MF88-F1
#
_entry.id   AF-A0A1T4MF88-F1
#
_cell.length_a   1.000
_cell.length_b   1.000
_cell.length_c   1.000
_cell.angle_alpha   90.00
_cell.angle_beta   90.00
_cell.angle_gamma   90.00
#
_symmetry.space_group_name_H-M   'P 1'
#
loop_
_entity.id
_entity.type
_entity.pdbx_description
1 polymer ?
#
loop_
_entity_poly.entity_id
_entity_poly.type
_entity_poly.pdbx_seq_one_letter_code
_entity_poly.pdbx_strand_id
1 'polypeptide(L)'
;MTHRRGNGLLADSYVPLILLPPALADVMLDALRRAGIAAYAVPLGEDVLEPDGITLEEPPTDHLYVDTNERSAAEEILRAELPGLRESATEPGDDAIAGLDEAPTTTAQTGRRDPAAPADGEDEEVWADLVARFYAQEGAGDLGPPVWPDAENVSPGERERPPEPDEEHATDETPTVSRRGRREGVVEEDEGHYVPPPPPPLPRGDLVSRLSWGGLFGGPLLLLGSMLVGMRIPGWLAFLAVGAFIVGFVVLVARMGDRPPRDSGPDDGAVL
;
A
#
# COMPACT_ATOMS: atom_id res chain seq x y z
N MET A 1 -3.01 -25.09 -4.67
CA MET A 1 -3.92 -24.89 -5.81
C MET A 1 -4.81 -23.72 -5.43
N THR A 2 -4.67 -22.56 -6.07
CA THR A 2 -5.48 -21.37 -5.74
C THR A 2 -6.94 -21.65 -6.12
N HIS A 3 -7.82 -21.66 -5.12
CA HIS A 3 -9.23 -22.01 -5.29
C HIS A 3 -9.99 -20.82 -5.91
N ARG A 4 -9.79 -20.58 -7.20
CA ARG A 4 -10.44 -19.48 -7.94
C ARG A 4 -11.93 -19.77 -8.10
N ARG A 5 -12.78 -18.87 -7.59
CA ARG A 5 -14.25 -18.92 -7.76
C ARG A 5 -14.67 -17.98 -8.88
N GLY A 6 -15.10 -18.51 -10.02
CA GLY A 6 -15.52 -17.70 -11.17
C GLY A 6 -17.04 -17.58 -11.30
N ASN A 7 -17.52 -16.50 -11.93
CA ASN A 7 -18.94 -16.34 -12.23
C ASN A 7 -19.38 -17.04 -13.54
N GLY A 8 -18.53 -17.86 -14.17
CA GLY A 8 -18.88 -18.65 -15.35
C GLY A 8 -18.81 -17.89 -16.68
N LEU A 9 -18.47 -16.60 -16.64
CA LEU A 9 -18.16 -15.79 -17.82
C LEU A 9 -16.64 -15.65 -17.96
N LEU A 10 -16.17 -15.60 -19.21
CA LEU A 10 -14.76 -15.48 -19.56
C LEU A 10 -14.49 -14.12 -20.22
N ALA A 11 -13.37 -13.50 -19.86
CA ALA A 11 -12.83 -12.31 -20.50
C ALA A 11 -11.40 -12.55 -20.95
N ASP A 12 -10.95 -11.76 -21.92
CA ASP A 12 -9.59 -11.81 -22.45
C ASP A 12 -8.56 -11.34 -21.42
N SER A 13 -8.94 -10.44 -20.52
CA SER A 13 -8.07 -9.89 -19.49
C SER A 13 -8.86 -9.49 -18.24
N TYR A 14 -8.23 -9.56 -17.09
CA TYR A 14 -8.86 -9.27 -15.80
C TYR A 14 -8.01 -8.31 -14.97
N VAL A 15 -8.68 -7.47 -14.18
CA VAL A 15 -8.08 -6.47 -13.28
C VAL A 15 -8.69 -6.57 -11.88
N PRO A 16 -7.89 -6.31 -10.83
CA PRO A 16 -8.37 -6.26 -9.45
C PRO A 16 -9.40 -5.14 -9.25
N LEU A 17 -10.50 -5.45 -8.54
CA LEU A 17 -11.57 -4.50 -8.23
C LEU A 17 -11.58 -4.13 -6.73
N ILE A 18 -11.73 -5.10 -5.84
CA ILE A 18 -11.85 -4.88 -4.39
C ILE A 18 -11.57 -6.15 -3.59
N LEU A 19 -11.28 -5.99 -2.29
CA LEU A 19 -11.20 -7.05 -1.29
C LEU A 19 -12.53 -7.18 -0.54
N LEU A 20 -13.13 -8.37 -0.51
CA LEU A 20 -14.44 -8.62 0.10
C LEU A 20 -14.44 -9.93 0.90
N PRO A 21 -15.21 -10.03 2.00
CA PRO A 21 -15.45 -11.31 2.65
C PRO A 21 -16.03 -12.34 1.67
N PRO A 22 -15.73 -13.65 1.82
CA PRO A 22 -16.18 -14.73 0.93
C PRO A 22 -17.66 -14.69 0.59
N ALA A 23 -18.53 -14.48 1.58
CA ALA A 23 -19.98 -14.44 1.37
C ALA A 23 -20.39 -13.25 0.47
N LEU A 24 -19.74 -12.11 0.66
CA LEU A 24 -20.00 -10.90 -0.11
C LEU A 24 -19.43 -11.01 -1.53
N ALA A 25 -18.26 -11.64 -1.67
CA ALA A 25 -17.66 -11.95 -2.96
C ALA A 25 -18.58 -12.85 -3.80
N ASP A 26 -19.22 -13.86 -3.21
CA ASP A 26 -20.14 -14.75 -3.91
C ASP A 26 -21.41 -14.00 -4.41
N VAL A 27 -21.97 -13.12 -3.59
CA VAL A 27 -23.11 -12.27 -4.01
C VAL A 27 -22.71 -11.33 -5.14
N MET A 28 -21.52 -10.72 -5.06
CA MET A 28 -21.00 -9.86 -6.11
C MET A 28 -20.72 -10.60 -7.42
N LEU A 29 -20.22 -11.83 -7.35
CA LEU A 29 -20.04 -12.66 -8.54
C LEU A 29 -21.37 -12.92 -9.26
N ASP A 30 -22.47 -13.11 -8.52
CA ASP A 30 -23.79 -13.31 -9.12
C ASP A 30 -24.39 -11.99 -9.66
N ALA A 31 -24.20 -10.87 -8.96
CA ALA A 31 -24.60 -9.55 -9.47
C ALA A 31 -23.89 -9.21 -10.80
N LEU A 32 -22.58 -9.41 -10.87
CA LEU A 32 -21.78 -9.19 -12.07
C LEU A 32 -22.14 -10.17 -13.19
N ARG A 33 -22.48 -11.42 -12.87
CA ARG A 33 -23.01 -12.39 -13.84
C ARG A 33 -24.30 -11.90 -14.47
N ARG A 34 -25.25 -11.40 -13.67
CA ARG A 34 -26.53 -10.86 -14.18
C ARG A 34 -26.33 -9.66 -15.09
N ALA A 35 -25.30 -8.86 -14.84
CA ALA A 35 -24.91 -7.75 -15.69
C ALA A 35 -24.09 -8.17 -16.94
N GLY A 36 -23.72 -9.44 -17.07
CA GLY A 36 -22.92 -9.94 -18.19
C GLY A 36 -21.43 -9.65 -18.10
N ILE A 37 -20.92 -9.26 -16.92
CA ILE A 37 -19.52 -8.90 -16.70
C ILE A 37 -18.76 -10.12 -16.20
N ALA A 38 -17.66 -10.49 -16.87
CA ALA A 38 -16.83 -11.60 -16.43
C ALA A 38 -16.05 -11.26 -15.15
N ALA A 39 -16.13 -12.13 -14.15
CA ALA A 39 -15.53 -11.89 -12.85
C ALA A 39 -15.09 -13.20 -12.15
N TYR A 40 -14.10 -13.08 -11.27
CA TYR A 40 -13.68 -14.16 -10.38
C TYR A 40 -13.11 -13.65 -9.07
N ALA A 41 -13.22 -14.45 -8.01
CA ALA A 41 -12.63 -14.20 -6.71
C ALA A 41 -11.47 -15.17 -6.44
N VAL A 42 -10.45 -14.70 -5.73
CA VAL A 42 -9.32 -15.50 -5.24
C VAL A 42 -9.21 -15.27 -3.74
N PRO A 43 -9.23 -16.33 -2.91
CA PRO A 43 -9.00 -16.18 -1.48
C PRO A 43 -7.56 -15.70 -1.24
N LEU A 44 -7.38 -14.66 -0.41
CA LEU A 44 -6.07 -14.38 0.16
C LEU A 44 -5.83 -15.36 1.30
N GLY A 45 -4.74 -16.11 1.23
CA GLY A 45 -4.25 -16.88 2.37
C GLY A 45 -3.55 -15.95 3.34
N GLU A 46 -3.80 -16.14 4.63
CA GLU A 46 -2.92 -15.64 5.69
C GLU A 46 -1.55 -16.31 5.54
N ASP A 47 -0.61 -15.62 4.90
CA ASP A 47 0.81 -15.83 5.18
C ASP A 47 1.26 -14.69 6.09
N VAL A 48 0.70 -14.65 7.30
CA VAL A 48 1.18 -13.78 8.38
C VAL A 48 1.91 -14.67 9.37
N LEU A 49 3.21 -14.44 9.51
CA LEU A 49 4.02 -14.98 10.60
C LEU A 49 3.31 -14.65 11.90
N GLU A 50 2.72 -15.64 12.58
CA GLU A 50 2.08 -15.47 13.88
C GLU A 50 3.11 -14.90 14.86
N PRO A 51 3.00 -13.63 15.29
CA PRO A 51 3.76 -13.18 16.44
C PRO A 51 3.09 -13.80 17.66
N ASP A 52 3.89 -14.46 18.51
CA ASP A 52 3.43 -15.08 19.75
C ASP A 52 2.40 -14.21 20.48
N GLY A 53 1.14 -14.66 20.54
CA GLY A 53 0.18 -14.25 21.56
C GLY A 53 -0.98 -13.33 21.16
N ILE A 54 -1.17 -12.94 19.90
CA ILE A 54 -2.36 -12.18 19.48
C ILE A 54 -3.01 -12.81 18.24
N THR A 55 -3.95 -13.74 18.45
CA THR A 55 -4.88 -14.18 17.40
C THR A 55 -5.89 -13.06 17.11
N LEU A 56 -5.53 -12.13 16.24
CA LEU A 56 -6.54 -11.36 15.51
C LEU A 56 -7.05 -12.28 14.41
N GLU A 57 -8.16 -12.97 14.64
CA GLU A 57 -8.88 -13.67 13.57
C GLU A 57 -9.46 -12.60 12.63
N GLU A 58 -8.61 -12.03 11.76
CA GLU A 58 -9.11 -11.23 10.65
C GLU A 58 -9.95 -12.15 9.75
N PRO A 59 -11.21 -11.80 9.46
CA PRO A 59 -12.05 -12.67 8.66
C PRO A 59 -11.41 -12.88 7.29
N PRO A 60 -11.43 -14.11 6.75
CA PRO A 60 -10.83 -14.41 5.46
C PRO A 60 -11.38 -13.48 4.40
N THR A 61 -10.51 -12.98 3.52
CA THR A 61 -10.88 -11.98 2.51
C THR A 61 -10.50 -12.45 1.12
N ASP A 62 -11.43 -12.28 0.19
CA ASP A 62 -11.28 -12.63 -1.22
C ASP A 62 -10.98 -11.38 -2.06
N HIS A 63 -10.05 -11.53 -2.99
CA HIS A 63 -9.79 -10.53 -4.01
C HIS A 63 -10.68 -10.77 -5.23
N LEU A 64 -11.58 -9.83 -5.51
CA LEU A 64 -12.46 -9.84 -6.68
C LEU A 64 -11.78 -9.19 -7.89
N TYR A 65 -11.79 -9.90 -9.02
CA TYR A 65 -11.26 -9.47 -10.31
C TYR A 65 -12.38 -9.44 -11.36
N VAL A 66 -12.32 -8.47 -12.28
CA VAL A 66 -13.33 -8.26 -13.34
C VAL A 66 -12.67 -8.02 -14.70
N ASP A 67 -13.42 -8.14 -15.80
CA ASP A 67 -12.98 -7.80 -17.16
C ASP A 67 -12.42 -6.36 -17.22
N THR A 68 -11.22 -6.21 -17.80
CA THR A 68 -10.57 -4.91 -18.01
C THR A 68 -11.45 -3.91 -18.76
N ASN A 69 -12.22 -4.36 -19.74
CA ASN A 69 -13.05 -3.47 -20.57
C ASN A 69 -14.31 -2.99 -19.84
N GLU A 70 -14.80 -3.76 -18.88
CA GLU A 70 -16.06 -3.52 -18.16
C GLU A 70 -15.83 -3.03 -16.72
N ARG A 71 -14.60 -2.66 -16.36
CA ARG A 71 -14.25 -2.25 -14.99
C ARG A 71 -15.13 -1.11 -14.47
N SER A 72 -15.37 -0.07 -15.28
CA SER A 72 -16.19 1.06 -14.86
C SER A 72 -17.65 0.68 -14.60
N ALA A 73 -18.21 -0.22 -15.41
CA ALA A 73 -19.55 -0.76 -15.20
C ALA A 73 -19.61 -1.64 -13.93
N ALA A 74 -18.57 -2.43 -13.69
CA ALA A 74 -18.44 -3.23 -12.47
C ALA A 74 -18.35 -2.35 -11.22
N GLU A 75 -17.62 -1.23 -11.25
CA GLU A 75 -17.54 -0.25 -10.15
C GLU A 75 -18.89 0.41 -9.86
N GLU A 76 -19.71 0.65 -10.88
CA GLU A 76 -21.06 1.20 -10.72
C GLU A 76 -22.00 0.21 -10.03
N ILE A 77 -21.98 -1.05 -10.45
CA ILE A 77 -22.76 -2.13 -9.82
C ILE A 77 -22.30 -2.33 -8.37
N LEU A 78 -20.99 -2.32 -8.14
CA LEU A 78 -20.41 -2.44 -6.81
C LEU A 78 -20.90 -1.32 -5.88
N ARG A 79 -20.89 -0.07 -6.36
CA ARG A 79 -21.38 1.09 -5.61
C ARG A 79 -22.87 1.00 -5.29
N ALA A 80 -23.67 0.44 -6.19
CA ALA A 80 -25.10 0.27 -6.01
C ALA A 80 -25.44 -0.85 -5.01
N GLU A 81 -24.73 -1.98 -5.06
CA GLU A 81 -25.07 -3.19 -4.30
C GLU A 81 -24.38 -3.26 -2.93
N LEU A 82 -23.16 -2.71 -2.77
CA LEU A 82 -22.41 -2.78 -1.50
C LEU A 82 -23.16 -2.19 -0.29
N PRO A 83 -23.83 -1.03 -0.37
CA PRO A 83 -24.54 -0.47 0.78
C PRO A 83 -25.63 -1.42 1.32
N GLY A 84 -26.43 -2.00 0.42
CA GLY A 84 -27.50 -2.93 0.81
C GLY A 84 -26.96 -4.25 1.38
N LEU A 85 -25.81 -4.72 0.90
CA LEU A 85 -25.19 -5.95 1.41
C LEU A 85 -24.48 -5.75 2.75
N ARG A 86 -23.92 -4.57 3.01
CA ARG A 86 -23.35 -4.22 4.33
C ARG A 86 -24.43 -4.14 5.40
N GLU A 87 -25.59 -3.59 5.06
CA GLU A 87 -26.75 -3.54 5.94
C GLU A 87 -27.29 -4.94 6.23
N SER A 88 -27.41 -5.79 5.20
CA SER A 88 -27.86 -7.19 5.33
C SER A 88 -26.87 -8.07 6.11
N ALA A 89 -25.56 -7.80 6.02
CA ALA A 89 -24.53 -8.53 6.75
C ALA A 89 -24.36 -8.06 8.21
N THR A 90 -24.90 -6.89 8.56
CA THR A 90 -24.85 -6.35 9.94
C THR A 90 -25.97 -6.91 10.81
N GLU A 91 -27.05 -7.44 10.22
CA GLU A 91 -28.02 -8.24 10.96
C GLU A 91 -27.45 -9.65 11.17
N PRO A 92 -27.14 -10.06 12.42
CA PRO A 92 -26.79 -11.43 12.71
C PRO A 92 -28.01 -12.28 12.35
N GLY A 93 -27.82 -13.29 11.50
CA GLY A 93 -28.88 -14.21 11.12
C GLY A 93 -29.50 -14.87 12.35
N ASP A 94 -30.65 -14.36 12.78
CA ASP A 94 -31.49 -14.94 13.83
C ASP A 94 -32.52 -15.89 13.19
N ASP A 95 -32.03 -16.84 12.38
CA ASP A 95 -32.83 -17.93 11.82
C ASP A 95 -32.49 -19.23 12.53
N ALA A 96 -32.74 -19.30 13.85
CA ALA A 96 -32.87 -20.58 14.56
C ALA A 96 -33.57 -20.53 15.93
N ILE A 97 -34.61 -19.71 16.19
CA ILE A 97 -35.52 -20.03 17.31
C ILE A 97 -36.98 -19.70 16.97
N ALA A 98 -37.73 -20.75 16.64
CA ALA A 98 -39.17 -20.71 16.55
C ALA A 98 -39.80 -20.48 17.92
N GLY A 99 -40.67 -19.47 17.99
CA GLY A 99 -41.75 -19.35 18.97
C GLY A 99 -41.44 -18.41 20.13
N LEU A 100 -42.11 -17.26 20.16
CA LEU A 100 -43.04 -16.86 21.22
C LEU A 100 -43.78 -15.57 20.81
N ASP A 101 -44.99 -15.47 21.34
CA ASP A 101 -46.11 -14.61 21.00
C ASP A 101 -45.90 -13.07 21.04
N GLU A 102 -46.70 -12.43 20.17
CA GLU A 102 -47.39 -11.14 20.27
C GLU A 102 -46.64 -9.79 20.42
N ALA A 103 -47.11 -8.87 19.57
CA ALA A 103 -46.75 -7.46 19.37
C ALA A 103 -47.19 -6.56 20.58
N PRO A 104 -46.91 -5.22 20.64
CA PRO A 104 -47.17 -4.27 19.56
C PRO A 104 -46.13 -3.14 19.32
N THR A 105 -46.06 -2.78 18.04
CA THR A 105 -45.89 -1.43 17.46
C THR A 105 -45.55 -0.27 18.40
N THR A 106 -44.38 0.33 18.19
CA THR A 106 -44.19 1.78 18.37
C THR A 106 -43.51 2.35 17.13
N THR A 107 -44.29 3.17 16.43
CA THR A 107 -43.87 4.06 15.37
C THR A 107 -42.84 5.06 15.92
N ALA A 108 -41.60 4.97 15.48
CA ALA A 108 -40.66 6.08 15.55
C ALA A 108 -40.19 6.39 14.11
N GLN A 109 -40.84 7.40 13.53
CA GLN A 109 -40.36 8.07 12.34
C GLN A 109 -38.99 8.69 12.65
N THR A 110 -37.95 8.26 11.94
CA THR A 110 -36.78 9.09 11.68
C THR A 110 -36.59 9.15 10.17
N GLY A 111 -36.71 10.37 9.65
CA GLY A 111 -36.90 10.67 8.24
C GLY A 111 -35.73 10.23 7.38
N ARG A 112 -36.09 9.51 6.31
CA ARG A 112 -35.38 9.48 5.04
C ARG A 112 -35.02 10.91 4.62
N ARG A 113 -33.73 11.20 4.46
CA ARG A 113 -33.24 12.36 3.73
C ARG A 113 -32.25 11.83 2.68
N ASP A 114 -32.63 11.95 1.42
CA ASP A 114 -31.81 11.61 0.25
C ASP A 114 -30.54 12.48 0.22
N PRO A 115 -29.36 11.96 -0.16
CA PRO A 115 -28.19 12.82 -0.37
C PRO A 115 -28.23 13.38 -1.80
N ALA A 116 -28.75 14.61 -1.93
CA ALA A 116 -28.31 15.50 -3.00
C ALA A 116 -26.93 16.08 -2.60
N ALA A 117 -26.02 16.19 -3.57
CA ALA A 117 -24.60 16.54 -3.41
C ALA A 117 -24.33 17.70 -2.42
N PRO A 118 -23.27 17.63 -1.59
CA PRO A 118 -23.01 18.64 -0.57
C PRO A 118 -22.45 19.92 -1.19
N ALA A 119 -22.91 21.05 -0.62
CA ALA A 119 -22.16 22.29 -0.62
C ALA A 119 -21.04 22.16 0.42
N ASP A 120 -19.85 22.64 0.08
CA ASP A 120 -18.57 22.48 0.82
C ASP A 120 -18.60 22.76 2.34
N GLY A 121 -19.66 23.38 2.87
CA GLY A 121 -19.85 23.65 4.31
C GLY A 121 -20.48 22.51 5.12
N GLU A 122 -21.25 21.61 4.49
CA GLU A 122 -21.91 20.49 5.19
C GLU A 122 -20.90 19.38 5.53
N ASP A 123 -19.89 19.17 4.68
CA ASP A 123 -18.82 18.18 4.89
C ASP A 123 -17.92 18.53 6.08
N GLU A 124 -17.66 19.83 6.29
CA GLU A 124 -16.87 20.31 7.43
C GLU A 124 -17.62 20.11 8.75
N GLU A 125 -18.94 20.32 8.77
CA GLU A 125 -19.78 20.06 9.94
C GLU A 125 -19.84 18.56 10.27
N VAL A 126 -19.93 17.70 9.25
CA VAL A 126 -19.88 16.23 9.42
C VAL A 126 -18.50 15.79 9.91
N TRP A 127 -17.42 16.35 9.37
CA TRP A 127 -16.06 16.05 9.81
C TRP A 127 -15.83 16.51 11.27
N ALA A 128 -16.30 17.71 11.61
CA ALA A 128 -16.19 18.23 12.98
C ALA A 128 -16.96 17.38 13.99
N ASP A 129 -18.16 16.88 13.64
CA ASP A 129 -18.92 15.95 14.49
C ASP A 129 -18.18 14.61 14.68
N LEU A 130 -17.59 14.07 13.59
CA LEU A 130 -16.85 12.81 13.63
C LEU A 130 -15.58 12.91 14.49
N VAL A 131 -14.85 14.02 14.37
CA VAL A 131 -13.68 14.36 15.19
C VAL A 131 -14.08 14.58 16.66
N ALA A 132 -15.18 15.30 16.91
CA ALA A 132 -15.68 15.52 18.26
C ALA A 132 -16.08 14.20 18.94
N ARG A 133 -16.73 13.28 18.21
CA ARG A 133 -17.07 11.94 18.71
C ARG A 133 -15.82 11.10 18.99
N PHE A 134 -14.80 11.16 18.13
CA PHE A 134 -13.53 10.45 18.34
C PHE A 134 -12.86 10.89 19.64
N TYR A 135 -12.73 12.20 19.88
CA TYR A 135 -12.15 12.71 21.12
C TYR A 135 -13.07 12.55 22.34
N ALA A 136 -14.39 12.51 22.15
CA ALA A 136 -15.33 12.18 23.22
C ALA A 136 -15.23 10.71 23.66
N GLN A 137 -14.93 9.80 22.73
CA GLN A 137 -14.68 8.37 23.00
C GLN A 137 -13.46 8.20 23.91
N GLU A 138 -12.39 8.99 23.73
CA GLU A 138 -11.20 8.97 24.59
C GLU A 138 -11.46 9.47 26.03
N GLY A 139 -12.53 10.26 26.24
CA GLY A 139 -12.93 10.76 27.56
C GLY A 139 -13.90 9.84 28.33
N ALA A 140 -14.46 8.84 27.67
CA ALA A 140 -15.55 8.01 28.21
C ALA A 140 -15.08 6.59 28.55
N GLY A 141 -14.34 6.47 29.66
CA GLY A 141 -14.27 5.24 30.46
C GLY A 141 -12.92 4.52 30.45
N ASP A 142 -12.22 4.60 31.59
CA ASP A 142 -11.31 3.63 32.24
C ASP A 142 -10.30 2.81 31.40
N LEU A 143 -10.08 3.17 30.14
CA LEU A 143 -9.01 2.66 29.29
C LEU A 143 -8.11 3.87 29.03
N GLY A 144 -6.87 3.80 29.50
CA GLY A 144 -5.89 4.88 29.35
C GLY A 144 -5.62 5.27 27.89
N PRO A 145 -4.73 6.25 27.62
CA PRO A 145 -4.32 6.56 26.26
C PRO A 145 -3.96 5.26 25.53
N PRO A 146 -4.27 5.12 24.22
CA PRO A 146 -3.99 3.89 23.48
C PRO A 146 -2.52 3.53 23.68
N VAL A 147 -2.29 2.53 24.54
CA VAL A 147 -0.94 2.07 24.86
C VAL A 147 -0.54 1.20 23.70
N TRP A 148 0.23 1.79 22.80
CA TRP A 148 0.99 1.04 21.81
C TRP A 148 1.83 0.00 22.57
N PRO A 149 1.98 -1.25 22.07
CA PRO A 149 2.70 -2.29 22.80
C PRO A 149 4.04 -1.76 23.33
N ASP A 150 4.35 -2.03 24.60
CA ASP A 150 5.56 -1.48 25.24
C ASP A 150 6.84 -1.85 24.48
N ALA A 151 6.83 -2.99 23.75
CA ALA A 151 7.91 -3.43 22.87
C ALA A 151 8.20 -2.48 21.70
N GLU A 152 7.22 -1.68 21.29
CA GLU A 152 7.34 -0.68 20.22
C GLU A 152 7.52 0.75 20.76
N ASN A 153 7.49 0.92 22.09
CA ASN A 153 7.63 2.23 22.71
C ASN A 153 9.12 2.59 22.85
N VAL A 154 9.61 3.48 21.98
CA VAL A 154 10.97 4.00 22.07
C VAL A 154 11.14 4.90 23.29
N SER A 155 12.01 4.48 24.22
CA SER A 155 12.32 5.26 25.42
C SER A 155 12.88 6.64 25.05
N PRO A 156 12.43 7.74 25.69
CA PRO A 156 12.90 9.10 25.38
C PRO A 156 14.42 9.34 25.53
N GLY A 157 15.16 8.38 26.10
CA GLY A 157 16.61 8.41 26.30
C GLY A 157 17.44 7.94 25.10
N GLU A 158 16.86 7.21 24.15
CA GLU A 158 17.59 6.56 23.04
C GLU A 158 17.81 7.46 21.81
N ARG A 159 17.45 8.75 21.89
CA ARG A 159 17.94 9.72 20.90
C ARG A 159 19.42 9.94 21.17
N GLU A 160 20.27 9.13 20.54
CA GLU A 160 21.71 9.36 20.46
C GLU A 160 21.94 10.82 20.09
N ARG A 161 22.49 11.56 21.04
CA ARG A 161 22.92 12.93 20.83
C ARG A 161 24.00 12.89 19.75
N PRO A 162 23.88 13.66 18.65
CA PRO A 162 24.93 13.74 17.65
C PRO A 162 26.26 14.03 18.34
N PRO A 163 27.35 13.31 18.03
CA PRO A 163 28.65 13.61 18.62
C PRO A 163 29.02 15.04 18.22
N GLU A 164 29.18 15.91 19.22
CA GLU A 164 29.69 17.26 18.96
C GLU A 164 31.12 17.16 18.44
N PRO A 165 31.52 17.97 17.44
CA PRO A 165 32.87 17.93 16.91
C PRO A 165 33.85 18.41 17.97
N ASP A 166 34.85 17.57 18.25
CA ASP A 166 35.91 17.83 19.22
C ASP A 166 36.63 19.16 18.91
N GLU A 167 36.39 20.17 19.75
CA GLU A 167 37.23 21.38 19.76
C GLU A 167 38.58 21.05 20.42
N GLU A 168 39.58 20.95 19.55
CA GLU A 168 41.01 20.92 19.80
C GLU A 168 41.43 21.81 21.00
N HIS A 169 41.75 21.18 22.14
CA HIS A 169 42.49 21.83 23.22
C HIS A 169 43.81 21.12 23.45
N ALA A 170 44.86 21.75 22.94
CA ALA A 170 46.23 21.50 23.34
C ALA A 170 46.41 21.82 24.83
N THR A 171 46.99 20.88 25.60
CA THR A 171 48.17 21.10 26.47
C THR A 171 48.55 19.83 27.24
N ASP A 172 49.75 19.35 26.92
CA ASP A 172 50.88 19.01 27.81
C ASP A 172 50.80 17.98 28.97
N GLU A 173 51.84 17.12 28.97
CA GLU A 173 52.55 16.45 30.09
C GLU A 173 52.00 15.13 30.72
N THR A 174 52.88 14.11 30.71
CA THR A 174 52.84 12.70 31.16
C THR A 174 52.95 12.45 32.71
N PRO A 175 53.22 11.23 33.24
CA PRO A 175 52.43 9.98 33.34
C PRO A 175 52.33 9.43 34.80
N THR A 176 51.39 8.53 35.17
CA THR A 176 51.55 7.72 36.41
C THR A 176 50.85 6.34 36.38
N VAL A 177 51.54 5.39 37.00
CA VAL A 177 51.45 3.92 37.00
C VAL A 177 50.24 3.32 37.73
N SER A 178 49.65 2.29 37.09
CA SER A 178 49.11 1.02 37.62
C SER A 178 48.39 0.99 38.98
N ARG A 179 47.09 0.66 38.94
CA ARG A 179 46.45 -0.18 39.97
C ARG A 179 45.48 -1.15 39.32
N ARG A 180 45.96 -2.36 39.06
CA ARG A 180 45.10 -3.51 38.81
C ARG A 180 44.31 -3.83 40.08
N GLY A 181 43.02 -3.56 40.04
CA GLY A 181 42.03 -3.92 41.06
C GLY A 181 40.76 -4.36 40.36
N ARG A 182 40.71 -5.66 40.04
CA ARG A 182 39.52 -6.50 39.84
C ARG A 182 38.20 -5.78 40.11
N ARG A 183 37.52 -5.37 39.05
CA ARG A 183 36.07 -5.49 38.93
C ARG A 183 35.82 -6.42 37.78
N GLU A 184 34.86 -7.32 37.97
CA GLU A 184 34.57 -8.42 37.07
C GLU A 184 34.50 -7.93 35.63
N GLY A 185 35.08 -8.71 34.72
CA GLY A 185 34.77 -8.56 33.31
C GLY A 185 33.29 -8.84 33.15
N VAL A 186 32.49 -7.78 33.14
CA VAL A 186 31.37 -7.74 32.22
C VAL A 186 32.07 -7.81 30.88
N VAL A 187 32.14 -9.03 30.33
CA VAL A 187 32.20 -9.17 28.89
C VAL A 187 30.89 -8.50 28.49
N GLU A 188 30.94 -7.20 28.16
CA GLU A 188 30.03 -6.73 27.13
C GLU A 188 30.39 -7.64 25.97
N GLU A 189 29.60 -8.71 25.81
CA GLU A 189 29.47 -9.31 24.51
C GLU A 189 29.13 -8.10 23.65
N ASP A 190 30.12 -7.64 22.89
CA ASP A 190 29.93 -6.71 21.79
C ASP A 190 28.96 -7.45 20.87
N GLU A 191 27.67 -7.32 21.20
CA GLU A 191 26.51 -7.86 20.52
C GLU A 191 26.57 -7.23 19.15
N GLY A 192 27.35 -7.88 18.27
CA GLY A 192 28.00 -7.26 17.13
C GLY A 192 27.05 -6.36 16.39
N HIS A 193 27.19 -5.05 16.62
CA HIS A 193 26.32 -4.06 16.02
C HIS A 193 26.42 -4.25 14.51
N TYR A 194 25.30 -4.61 13.90
CA TYR A 194 25.27 -4.85 12.47
C TYR A 194 25.57 -3.53 11.76
N VAL A 195 26.83 -3.38 11.32
CA VAL A 195 27.22 -2.31 10.41
C VAL A 195 26.82 -2.80 9.02
N PRO A 196 25.79 -2.22 8.39
CA PRO A 196 25.43 -2.63 7.05
C PRO A 196 26.66 -2.49 6.15
N PRO A 197 26.95 -3.49 5.30
CA PRO A 197 28.05 -3.39 4.37
C PRO A 197 27.86 -2.11 3.55
N PRO A 198 28.95 -1.38 3.24
CA PRO A 198 28.83 -0.18 2.43
C PRO A 198 28.09 -0.52 1.14
N PRO A 199 27.10 0.29 0.74
CA PRO A 199 26.26 -0.02 -0.40
C PRO A 199 27.13 -0.22 -1.64
N PRO A 200 26.77 -1.17 -2.52
CA PRO A 200 27.53 -1.42 -3.74
C PRO A 200 27.67 -0.12 -4.54
N PRO A 201 28.85 0.15 -5.15
CA PRO A 201 29.05 1.38 -5.89
C PRO A 201 28.02 1.49 -7.02
N LEU A 202 27.47 2.69 -7.20
CA LEU A 202 26.47 2.94 -8.22
C LEU A 202 27.01 2.50 -9.60
N PRO A 203 26.22 1.75 -10.38
CA PRO A 203 26.63 1.33 -11.71
C PRO A 203 26.94 2.57 -12.56
N ARG A 204 28.14 2.60 -13.14
CA ARG A 204 28.57 3.70 -14.01
C ARG A 204 27.62 3.74 -15.20
N GLY A 205 26.92 4.86 -15.39
CA GLY A 205 25.86 5.00 -16.39
C GLY A 205 26.33 4.57 -17.78
N ASP A 206 25.64 3.60 -18.36
CA ASP A 206 25.95 3.02 -19.66
C ASP A 206 25.69 4.02 -20.80
N LEU A 207 26.58 4.05 -21.80
CA LEU A 207 26.46 4.89 -23.00
C LEU A 207 25.17 4.62 -23.75
N VAL A 208 24.72 3.37 -23.80
CA VAL A 208 23.48 2.97 -24.45
C VAL A 208 22.28 3.60 -23.76
N SER A 209 22.26 3.65 -22.42
CA SER A 209 21.18 4.32 -21.67
C SER A 209 21.15 5.82 -21.94
N ARG A 210 22.32 6.47 -22.01
CA ARG A 210 22.41 7.91 -22.30
C ARG A 210 21.93 8.24 -23.71
N LEU A 211 22.28 7.42 -24.70
CA LEU A 211 21.79 7.55 -26.08
C LEU A 211 20.28 7.32 -26.19
N SER A 212 19.74 6.37 -25.41
CA SER A 212 18.31 6.05 -25.42
C SER A 212 17.48 7.21 -24.85
N TRP A 213 17.91 7.79 -23.73
CA TRP A 213 17.32 9.03 -23.19
C TRP A 213 17.46 10.20 -24.19
N GLY A 214 18.61 10.30 -24.85
CA GLY A 214 18.84 11.27 -25.92
C GLY A 214 17.87 11.12 -27.09
N GLY A 215 17.58 9.90 -27.53
CA GLY A 215 16.58 9.64 -28.58
C GLY A 215 15.15 9.92 -28.12
N LEU A 216 14.80 9.46 -26.91
CA LEU A 216 13.47 9.59 -26.33
C LEU A 216 13.04 11.05 -26.13
N PHE A 217 13.95 11.93 -25.69
CA PHE A 217 13.64 13.34 -25.52
C PHE A 217 14.07 14.19 -26.72
N GLY A 218 15.17 13.83 -27.38
CA GLY A 218 15.75 14.63 -28.46
C GLY A 218 14.83 14.75 -29.67
N GLY A 219 14.17 13.66 -30.09
CA GLY A 219 13.22 13.68 -31.20
C GLY A 219 12.05 14.63 -30.98
N PRO A 220 11.25 14.44 -29.90
CA PRO A 220 10.12 15.31 -29.57
C PRO A 220 10.53 16.76 -29.30
N LEU A 221 11.63 16.99 -28.57
CA LEU A 221 12.09 18.34 -28.22
C LEU A 221 12.58 19.10 -29.46
N LEU A 222 13.22 18.43 -30.40
CA LEU A 222 13.66 19.03 -31.67
C LEU A 222 12.46 19.44 -32.54
N LEU A 223 11.43 18.59 -32.62
CA LEU A 223 10.20 18.92 -33.34
C LEU A 223 9.44 20.08 -32.67
N LEU A 224 9.28 20.02 -31.35
CA LEU A 224 8.58 21.05 -30.57
C LEU A 224 9.31 22.39 -30.63
N GLY A 225 10.63 22.40 -30.44
CA GLY A 225 11.47 23.59 -30.54
C GLY A 225 11.43 24.20 -31.94
N SER A 226 11.47 23.36 -32.99
CA SER A 226 11.34 23.84 -34.36
C SER A 226 9.99 24.49 -34.63
N MET A 227 8.91 23.91 -34.10
CA MET A 227 7.57 24.47 -34.23
C MET A 227 7.48 25.83 -33.53
N LEU A 228 8.05 25.94 -32.33
CA LEU A 228 8.01 27.16 -31.52
C LEU A 228 8.79 28.32 -32.17
N VAL A 229 9.93 28.02 -32.80
CA VAL A 229 10.78 28.99 -33.51
C VAL A 229 10.27 29.26 -34.94
N GLY A 230 9.30 28.48 -35.43
CA GLY A 230 8.79 28.60 -36.81
C GLY A 230 9.78 28.13 -37.87
N MET A 231 10.77 27.33 -37.49
CA MET A 231 11.72 26.73 -38.44
C MET A 231 11.04 25.63 -39.24
N ARG A 232 11.20 25.66 -40.58
CA ARG A 232 10.78 24.54 -41.44
C ARG A 232 11.87 23.49 -41.46
N ILE A 233 11.61 22.37 -40.77
CA ILE A 233 12.49 21.20 -40.79
C ILE A 233 12.29 20.44 -42.10
N PRO A 234 13.37 20.07 -42.82
CA PRO A 234 13.24 19.24 -44.00
C PRO A 234 12.69 17.85 -43.63
N GLY A 235 11.84 17.27 -44.47
CA GLY A 235 11.08 16.05 -44.12
C GLY A 235 11.94 14.86 -43.66
N TRP A 236 13.16 14.71 -44.18
CA TRP A 236 14.10 13.66 -43.75
C TRP A 236 14.54 13.85 -42.28
N LEU A 237 14.69 15.08 -41.82
CA LEU A 237 15.10 15.39 -40.45
C LEU A 237 13.93 15.18 -39.47
N ALA A 238 12.71 15.49 -39.90
CA ALA A 238 11.49 15.13 -39.15
C ALA A 238 11.35 13.60 -39.02
N PHE A 239 11.61 12.86 -40.11
CA PHE A 239 11.62 11.39 -40.09
C PHE A 239 12.69 10.83 -39.14
N LEU A 240 13.91 11.38 -39.16
CA LEU A 240 14.97 10.99 -38.21
C LEU A 240 14.60 11.30 -36.75
N ALA A 241 13.94 12.43 -36.48
CA ALA A 241 13.51 12.79 -35.14
C ALA A 241 12.49 11.78 -34.57
N VAL A 242 11.50 11.40 -35.39
CA VAL A 242 10.53 10.36 -35.02
C VAL A 242 11.21 8.99 -34.90
N GLY A 243 12.12 8.65 -35.82
CA GLY A 243 12.89 7.41 -35.76
C GLY A 243 13.74 7.30 -34.48
N ALA A 244 14.43 8.37 -34.11
CA ALA A 244 15.23 8.43 -32.88
C ALA A 244 14.38 8.29 -31.61
N PHE A 245 13.17 8.86 -31.61
CA PHE A 245 12.20 8.70 -30.53
C PHE A 245 11.79 7.23 -30.36
N ILE A 246 11.35 6.58 -31.45
CA ILE A 246 10.89 5.19 -31.42
C ILE A 246 12.03 4.26 -31.01
N VAL A 247 13.22 4.43 -31.60
CA VAL A 247 14.41 3.62 -31.25
C VAL A 247 14.79 3.82 -29.79
N GLY A 248 14.84 5.06 -29.30
CA GLY A 248 15.16 5.36 -27.90
C GLY A 248 14.16 4.72 -26.92
N PHE A 249 12.86 4.78 -27.23
CA PHE A 249 11.82 4.15 -26.43
C PHE A 249 11.94 2.62 -26.40
N VAL A 250 12.09 1.98 -27.56
CA VAL A 250 12.21 0.52 -27.68
C VAL A 250 13.43 -0.01 -26.91
N VAL A 251 14.58 0.67 -27.01
CA VAL A 251 15.78 0.28 -26.27
C VAL A 251 15.56 0.38 -24.76
N LEU A 252 14.84 1.41 -24.29
CA LEU A 252 14.54 1.56 -22.86
C LEU A 252 13.66 0.42 -22.33
N VAL A 253 12.62 0.06 -23.08
CA VAL A 253 11.68 -1.01 -22.72
C VAL A 253 12.38 -2.37 -22.72
N ALA A 254 13.15 -2.68 -23.77
CA ALA A 254 13.90 -3.93 -23.84
C ALA A 254 14.82 -4.09 -22.61
N ARG A 255 15.51 -3.01 -22.24
CA ARG A 255 16.46 -3.03 -21.12
C ARG A 255 15.81 -3.09 -19.74
N MET A 256 14.54 -2.68 -19.60
CA MET A 256 13.81 -2.89 -18.34
C MET A 256 13.59 -4.38 -18.06
N GLY A 257 13.55 -5.23 -19.10
CA GLY A 257 13.40 -6.67 -19.00
C GLY A 257 14.67 -7.44 -18.61
N ASP A 258 15.86 -6.84 -18.76
CA ASP A 258 17.15 -7.50 -18.51
C ASP A 258 17.56 -7.53 -17.02
N ARG A 259 16.65 -7.22 -16.08
CA ARG A 259 16.95 -7.33 -14.65
C ARG A 259 17.02 -8.81 -14.25
N PRO A 260 18.06 -9.24 -13.50
CA PRO A 260 18.10 -10.61 -12.98
C PRO A 260 16.87 -10.87 -12.08
N PRO A 261 16.42 -12.13 -11.96
CA PRO A 261 15.33 -12.51 -11.07
C PRO A 261 15.56 -11.94 -9.65
N ARG A 262 14.48 -11.55 -8.98
CA ARG A 262 14.51 -10.92 -7.64
C ARG A 262 15.08 -11.82 -6.54
N ASP A 263 15.39 -13.08 -6.86
CA ASP A 263 15.76 -14.13 -5.91
C ASP A 263 17.28 -14.44 -5.90
N SER A 264 18.12 -13.60 -6.53
CA SER A 264 19.57 -13.84 -6.66
C SER A 264 20.45 -12.87 -5.85
N GLY A 265 19.89 -12.21 -4.84
CA GLY A 265 20.65 -11.36 -3.92
C GLY A 265 21.29 -12.18 -2.78
N PRO A 266 22.46 -11.77 -2.23
CA PRO A 266 23.05 -12.37 -1.02
C PRO A 266 22.26 -12.14 0.29
N ASP A 267 20.97 -11.80 0.18
CA ASP A 267 20.09 -11.36 1.25
C ASP A 267 19.01 -12.41 1.48
N ASP A 268 19.43 -13.65 1.77
CA ASP A 268 18.59 -14.60 2.47
C ASP A 268 18.53 -14.15 3.94
N GLY A 269 17.77 -13.08 4.20
CA GLY A 269 17.50 -12.53 5.52
C GLY A 269 16.65 -13.44 6.42
N ALA A 270 16.52 -14.73 6.09
CA ALA A 270 15.80 -15.71 6.87
C ALA A 270 16.74 -16.85 7.25
N VAL A 271 17.35 -16.75 8.42
CA VAL A 271 17.93 -17.89 9.12
C VAL A 271 16.81 -18.55 9.95
N LEU A 272 16.51 -19.81 9.62
CA LEU A 272 15.60 -20.70 10.36
C LEU A 272 16.15 -21.07 11.74
#